data_AF-R7LGP6-F1
#
_entry.id   AF-R7LGP6-F1
#
_cell.length_a   1.000
_cell.length_b   1.000
_cell.length_c   1.000
_cell.angle_alpha   90.00
_cell.angle_beta   90.00
_cell.angle_gamma   90.00
#
_symmetry.space_group_name_H-M   'P 1'
#
loop_
_entity.id
_entity.type
_entity.pdbx_description
1 polymer ?
#
loop_
_entity_poly.entity_id
_entity_poly.type
_entity_poly.pdbx_seq_one_letter_code
_entity_poly.pdbx_strand_id
1 'polypeptide(L)'
;MYIVLDKDTIISEILPHLSIAKRGFVCKANIVEVVNCILYKLKTGIQWSLLPVRALFSDVVLSCKTVFYHFRKRSKNGEWKSVWIALTFAQNKQLRHNNAIQM
;
A
#
# COMPACT_ATOMS: atom_id res chain seq x y z
N MET A 1 8.61 2.29 14.11
CA MET A 1 8.00 2.51 12.78
C MET A 1 6.50 2.67 12.96
N TYR A 2 5.89 3.75 12.46
CA TYR A 2 4.43 3.90 12.49
C TYR A 2 3.79 2.94 11.48
N ILE A 3 2.77 2.21 11.91
CA ILE A 3 2.11 1.17 11.13
C ILE A 3 0.67 1.61 10.86
N VAL A 4 0.32 1.77 9.58
CA VAL A 4 -1.05 2.12 9.16
C VAL A 4 -1.93 0.89 9.12
N LEU A 5 -1.42 -0.18 8.50
CA LEU A 5 -1.99 -1.52 8.44
C LEU A 5 -0.91 -2.51 8.84
N ASP A 6 -1.30 -3.63 9.45
CA ASP A 6 -0.35 -4.68 9.79
C ASP A 6 0.34 -5.23 8.53
N LYS A 7 1.55 -5.75 8.73
CA LYS A 7 2.41 -6.19 7.63
C LYS A 7 1.78 -7.33 6.85
N ASP A 8 1.10 -8.24 7.54
CA ASP A 8 0.53 -9.45 6.95
C ASP A 8 -0.64 -9.08 6.03
N THR A 9 -1.52 -8.16 6.44
CA THR A 9 -2.57 -7.61 5.59
C THR A 9 -2.01 -6.92 4.35
N ILE A 10 -0.92 -6.15 4.48
CA ILE A 10 -0.27 -5.54 3.30
C ILE A 10 0.24 -6.64 2.36
N ILE A 11 0.84 -7.69 2.90
CA ILE A 11 1.40 -8.80 2.12
C ILE A 11 0.31 -9.62 1.44
N SER A 12 -0.78 -9.97 2.14
CA SER A 12 -1.82 -10.85 1.61
C SER A 12 -2.82 -10.12 0.72
N GLU A 13 -3.21 -8.89 1.07
CA GLU A 13 -4.32 -8.20 0.40
C GLU A 13 -3.88 -7.15 -0.61
N ILE A 14 -2.69 -6.55 -0.43
CA ILE A 14 -2.27 -5.42 -1.27
C ILE A 14 -1.18 -5.83 -2.26
N LEU A 15 -0.11 -6.46 -1.78
CA LEU A 15 1.04 -6.81 -2.62
C LEU A 15 0.70 -7.67 -3.86
N PRO A 16 -0.27 -8.61 -3.84
CA PRO A 16 -0.58 -9.42 -5.02
C PRO A 16 -1.07 -8.60 -6.22
N HIS A 17 -1.59 -7.39 -5.97
CA HIS A 17 -2.08 -6.49 -7.00
C HIS A 17 -1.07 -5.43 -7.42
N LEU A 18 0.12 -5.40 -6.81
CA LEU A 18 1.17 -4.44 -7.11
C LEU A 18 2.30 -5.08 -7.93
N SER A 19 2.75 -4.35 -8.94
CA SER A 19 3.93 -4.76 -9.70
C SER A 19 5.17 -4.66 -8.80
N ILE A 20 5.82 -5.79 -8.59
CA ILE A 20 7.17 -5.88 -8.02
C ILE A 20 8.14 -5.96 -9.20
N ALA A 21 9.16 -5.11 -9.21
CA ALA A 21 10.13 -5.08 -10.30
C ALA A 21 10.88 -6.43 -10.36
N LYS A 22 10.70 -7.16 -11.47
CA LYS A 22 11.37 -8.46 -11.71
C LYS A 22 12.73 -8.30 -12.42
N ARG A 23 12.99 -7.14 -13.02
CA ARG A 23 14.20 -6.82 -13.81
C ARG A 23 14.63 -5.37 -13.58
N GLY A 24 15.94 -5.10 -13.60
CA GLY A 24 16.53 -3.78 -13.37
C GLY A 24 16.89 -3.52 -11.90
N PHE A 25 17.11 -2.24 -11.56
CA PHE A 25 17.49 -1.84 -10.20
C PHE A 25 16.36 -2.16 -9.19
N VAL A 26 16.63 -3.10 -8.30
CA VAL A 26 15.71 -3.46 -7.21
C VAL A 26 15.83 -2.39 -6.13
N CYS A 27 14.69 -1.81 -5.74
CA CYS A 27 14.65 -0.89 -4.60
C CYS A 27 15.11 -1.66 -3.35
N LYS A 28 16.14 -1.17 -2.68
CA LYS A 28 16.68 -1.80 -1.46
C LYS A 28 15.74 -1.66 -0.26
N ALA A 29 14.80 -0.71 -0.31
CA ALA A 29 13.83 -0.53 0.76
C ALA A 29 12.76 -1.62 0.72
N ASN A 30 12.32 -2.02 1.91
CA ASN A 30 11.26 -3.00 2.06
C ASN A 30 9.97 -2.50 1.41
N ILE A 31 9.42 -3.28 0.48
CA ILE A 31 8.22 -2.90 -0.28
C ILE A 31 7.00 -2.69 0.61
N VAL A 32 6.89 -3.43 1.72
CA VAL A 32 5.81 -3.29 2.71
C VAL A 32 5.88 -1.90 3.35
N GLU A 33 7.08 -1.41 3.65
CA GLU A 33 7.29 -0.07 4.23
C GLU A 33 6.97 1.04 3.22
N VAL A 34 7.31 0.83 1.93
CA VAL A 34 6.90 1.74 0.85
C VAL A 34 5.37 1.81 0.76
N VAL A 35 4.70 0.67 0.80
CA VAL A 35 3.23 0.61 0.76
C VAL A 35 2.63 1.27 2.01
N ASN A 36 3.14 0.96 3.20
CA ASN A 36 2.72 1.58 4.47
C ASN A 36 2.89 3.12 4.44
N CYS A 37 3.99 3.63 3.88
CA CYS A 37 4.23 5.05 3.72
C CYS A 37 3.22 5.71 2.76
N ILE A 38 2.86 5.02 1.67
CA ILE A 38 1.80 5.49 0.75
C ILE A 38 0.43 5.46 1.44
N LEU A 39 0.11 4.40 2.18
CA LEU A 39 -1.13 4.33 2.96
C LEU A 39 -1.21 5.45 3.99
N TYR A 40 -0.09 5.82 4.62
CA TYR A 40 -0.03 6.95 5.54
C TYR A 40 -0.40 8.26 4.84
N LYS A 41 0.16 8.50 3.65
CA LYS A 41 -0.18 9.66 2.81
C LYS A 41 -1.67 9.70 2.47
N LEU A 42 -2.25 8.56 2.11
CA LEU A 42 -3.65 8.45 1.71
C LEU A 42 -4.60 8.62 2.90
N LYS A 43 -4.27 8.04 4.06
CA LYS A 43 -5.04 8.15 5.31
C LYS A 43 -5.05 9.58 5.86
N THR A 44 -3.90 10.26 5.83
CA THR A 44 -3.74 11.57 6.50
C THR A 44 -3.93 12.77 5.58
N GLY A 45 -3.82 12.59 4.26
CA GLY A 45 -3.90 13.69 3.30
C GLY A 45 -2.68 14.62 3.29
N ILE A 46 -1.67 14.43 4.15
CA ILE A 46 -0.50 15.30 4.30
C ILE A 46 0.24 15.56 2.97
N GLN A 47 0.87 16.73 2.77
CA GLN A 47 1.65 16.96 1.55
C GLN A 47 2.82 15.94 1.42
N TRP A 48 3.14 15.51 0.20
CA TRP A 48 4.23 14.55 -0.05
C TRP A 48 5.58 15.01 0.54
N SER A 49 5.88 16.32 0.46
CA SER A 49 7.10 16.92 1.03
C SER A 49 7.19 16.80 2.55
N LEU A 50 6.06 16.66 3.23
CA LEU A 50 5.95 16.60 4.69
C LEU A 50 5.80 15.18 5.23
N LEU A 51 5.99 14.15 4.39
CA LEU A 51 5.92 12.77 4.84
C LEU A 51 6.99 12.47 5.89
N PRO A 52 6.63 11.88 7.05
CA PRO A 52 7.58 11.52 8.10
C PRO A 52 8.32 10.22 7.74
N VAL A 53 9.08 10.22 6.64
CA VAL A 53 9.73 9.01 6.10
C VAL A 53 10.63 8.30 7.11
N ARG A 54 11.33 9.04 7.99
CA ARG A 54 12.15 8.44 9.06
C ARG A 54 11.34 7.68 10.11
N ALA A 55 10.07 8.01 10.29
CA ALA A 55 9.18 7.28 11.20
C ALA A 55 8.50 6.08 10.51
N LEU A 56 8.50 6.04 9.18
CA LEU A 56 7.76 5.06 8.37
C LEU A 56 8.65 3.96 7.76
N PHE A 57 9.96 4.14 7.76
CA PHE A 57 10.96 3.15 7.31
C PHE A 57 11.83 2.70 8.48
N SER A 58 12.30 1.45 8.43
CA SER A 58 13.20 0.89 9.45
C SER A 58 14.67 1.06 9.09
N ASP A 59 15.12 0.41 8.01
CA ASP A 59 16.54 0.35 7.63
C ASP A 59 16.86 1.33 6.50
N VAL A 60 16.22 1.14 5.34
CA VAL A 60 16.47 1.94 4.14
C VAL A 60 15.39 3.00 4.01
N VAL A 61 15.70 4.21 4.48
CA VAL A 61 14.78 5.35 4.42
C VAL A 61 14.75 5.94 3.01
N LEU A 62 13.61 5.82 2.33
CA LEU A 62 13.41 6.47 1.04
C LEU A 62 13.08 7.96 1.18
N SER A 63 13.48 8.74 0.17
CA SER A 63 13.04 10.13 0.06
C SER A 63 11.54 10.20 -0.29
N CYS A 64 10.88 11.29 0.12
CA CYS A 64 9.49 11.55 -0.25
C CYS A 64 9.27 11.56 -1.77
N LYS A 65 10.26 12.03 -2.55
CA LYS A 65 10.22 12.03 -4.02
C LYS A 65 10.19 10.60 -4.57
N THR A 66 10.97 9.69 -3.99
CA THR A 66 11.00 8.27 -4.38
C THR A 66 9.69 7.57 -4.05
N VAL A 67 9.12 7.82 -2.85
CA VAL A 67 7.80 7.28 -2.47
C VAL A 67 6.72 7.78 -3.43
N PHE A 68 6.72 9.08 -3.75
CA PHE A 68 5.81 9.67 -4.72
C PHE A 68 5.96 9.05 -6.11
N TYR A 69 7.20 8.81 -6.56
CA TYR A 69 7.45 8.13 -7.83
C TYR A 69 6.80 6.73 -7.86
N HIS A 70 6.98 5.93 -6.81
CA HIS A 70 6.32 4.62 -6.70
C HIS A 70 4.81 4.73 -6.75
N PHE A 71 4.23 5.65 -5.95
CA PHE A 71 2.79 5.90 -5.97
C PHE A 71 2.31 6.26 -7.38
N ARG A 72 2.90 7.28 -8.00
CA ARG A 72 2.51 7.79 -9.33
C ARG A 72 2.62 6.72 -10.41
N LYS A 73 3.73 5.96 -10.43
CA LYS A 73 3.95 4.88 -11.42
C LYS A 73 2.85 3.83 -11.31
N ARG A 74 2.56 3.38 -10.09
CA ARG A 74 1.52 2.37 -9.82
C ARG A 74 0.12 2.89 -10.08
N SER A 75 -0.14 4.17 -9.81
CA SER A 75 -1.41 4.83 -10.18
C SER A 75 -1.61 4.85 -11.69
N LYS A 76 -0.56 5.22 -12.44
CA LYS A 76 -0.61 5.24 -13.92
C LYS A 76 -0.89 3.86 -14.51
N ASN A 77 -0.36 2.82 -13.89
CA ASN A 77 -0.60 1.43 -14.28
C ASN A 77 -1.97 0.88 -13.81
N GLY A 78 -2.76 1.66 -13.06
CA GLY A 78 -4.05 1.22 -12.53
C GLY A 78 -3.95 0.23 -11.36
N GLU A 79 -2.76 0.00 -10.81
CA GLU A 79 -2.53 -1.00 -9.76
C GLU A 79 -3.30 -0.65 -8.47
N TRP A 80 -3.32 0.63 -8.08
CA TRP A 80 -4.11 1.07 -6.92
C TRP A 80 -5.61 0.93 -7.13
N LYS A 81 -6.10 1.06 -8.37
CA LYS A 81 -7.50 0.79 -8.70
C LYS A 81 -7.80 -0.71 -8.56
N SER A 82 -6.89 -1.56 -8.99
CA SER A 82 -6.99 -3.02 -8.81
C SER A 82 -7.05 -3.41 -7.33
N VAL A 83 -6.16 -2.84 -6.50
CA VAL A 83 -6.20 -3.01 -5.03
C VAL A 83 -7.56 -2.58 -4.46
N TRP A 84 -8.04 -1.39 -4.83
CA TRP A 84 -9.33 -0.88 -4.34
C TRP A 84 -10.50 -1.81 -4.70
N ILE A 85 -10.53 -2.27 -5.95
CA ILE A 85 -11.53 -3.23 -6.45
C ILE A 85 -11.45 -4.52 -5.63
N ALA A 86 -10.27 -5.11 -5.48
CA ALA A 86 -10.09 -6.36 -4.76
C ALA A 86 -10.59 -6.26 -3.30
N LEU A 87 -10.19 -5.20 -2.59
CA LEU A 87 -10.60 -4.97 -1.21
C LEU A 87 -12.12 -4.74 -1.08
N THR A 88 -12.73 -3.96 -1.97
CA THR A 88 -14.18 -3.68 -1.92
C THR A 88 -15.02 -4.89 -2.28
N PHE A 89 -14.63 -5.67 -3.29
CA PHE A 89 -15.32 -6.93 -3.62
C PHE A 89 -15.16 -7.98 -2.52
N ALA A 90 -13.98 -8.09 -1.90
CA ALA A 90 -13.75 -8.98 -0.77
C ALA A 90 -14.66 -8.65 0.42
N GLN A 91 -14.73 -7.37 0.82
CA GLN A 91 -15.61 -6.92 1.90
C GLN A 91 -17.09 -7.15 1.58
N ASN A 92 -17.52 -6.83 0.36
CA ASN A 92 -18.91 -7.05 -0.06
C ASN A 92 -19.29 -8.55 -0.05
N LYS A 93 -18.36 -9.44 -0.42
CA LYS A 93 -18.60 -10.90 -0.33
C LYS A 93 -18.76 -11.37 1.11
N GLN A 94 -17.89 -10.90 2.01
CA GLN A 94 -17.97 -11.25 3.43
C GLN A 94 -19.27 -10.74 4.07
N LEU A 95 -19.66 -9.49 3.82
CA LEU A 95 -20.91 -8.92 4.32
C LEU A 95 -22.13 -9.72 3.86
N ARG A 96 -22.17 -10.14 2.59
CA ARG A 96 -23.26 -10.98 2.06
C ARG A 96 -23.31 -12.35 2.71
N HIS A 97 -22.16 -12.97 2.97
CA HIS A 97 -22.10 -14.26 3.66
C HIS A 97 -22.57 -14.15 5.11
N ASN A 98 -22.10 -13.14 5.84
CA ASN A 98 -22.47 -12.94 7.24
C ASN A 98 -23.98 -12.67 7.40
N ASN A 99 -24.57 -11.87 6.51
CA ASN A 99 -26.01 -11.60 6.54
C ASN A 99 -26.86 -12.83 6.16
N ALA A 100 -26.33 -13.75 5.35
CA ALA A 100 -27.02 -14.98 4.96
C ALA A 100 -27.00 -16.07 6.05
N ILE A 101 -26.10 -16.00 7.02
CA ILE A 101 -26.03 -16.92 8.17
C ILE A 101 -26.95 -16.46 9.32
N GLN A 102 -27.30 -15.17 9.35
CA GLN A 102 -28.16 -14.57 10.38
C GLN A 102 -29.66 -14.63 10.06
N MET A 103 -30.04 -15.15 8.89
CA MET A 103 -31.43 -15.45 8.49
C MET A 103 -31.69 -16.95 8.58
#